data_AF-A0AAV6UZX6-F1
#
_entry.id   AF-A0AAV6UZX6-F1
#
_cell.length_a   1.000
_cell.length_b   1.000
_cell.length_c   1.000
_cell.angle_alpha   90.00
_cell.angle_beta   90.00
_cell.angle_gamma   90.00
#
_symmetry.space_group_name_H-M   'P 1'
#
loop_
_entity.id
_entity.type
_entity.pdbx_description
1 polymer ?
#
loop_
_entity_poly.entity_id
_entity_poly.type
_entity_poly.pdbx_seq_one_letter_code
_entity_poly.pdbx_strand_id
1 'polypeptide(L)'
;MDIRCVDIAAAMTTFLLISLFLLGATAQDCSDSTLRQCKRDGLESANSRNGDSCKMVRENFDCVMWQTSACLDKQGQDESRDVITRLWRHLQSFCEDEGTWYTKACFQREELRRCEALLPPKGYSTDDTACRSFSSFRECATSAIQSGCSRSDVRLLGTYLMEKGGQRAWNCPKDARYAARQVSSQDTYYSSGDCNEESRDSIKSCRSTFDSDRREATNRNDQDMRHHKTCCALVTYEECVERALKCRGDGARSEARALVSEMRQRLPYEMDSCGDHTAAECSAAPDILAGTASLLVVVLTLLL
;
A
#
# COMPACT_ATOMS: atom_id res chain seq x y z
N MET A 1 28.49 65.60 -1.08
CA MET A 1 27.31 64.73 -1.23
C MET A 1 27.81 63.39 -1.75
N ASP A 2 28.37 62.51 -0.92
CA ASP A 2 28.94 61.23 -1.39
C ASP A 2 29.00 60.19 -0.26
N ILE A 3 27.86 59.84 0.35
CA ILE A 3 27.82 58.84 1.44
C ILE A 3 26.74 57.75 1.24
N ARG A 4 25.91 57.79 0.18
CA ARG A 4 24.71 56.92 0.10
C ARG A 4 24.75 55.69 -0.82
N CYS A 5 25.84 55.42 -1.54
CA CYS A 5 25.88 54.27 -2.46
C CYS A 5 26.55 52.99 -1.92
N VAL A 6 27.37 53.08 -0.87
CA VAL A 6 28.13 51.91 -0.39
C VAL A 6 27.28 50.95 0.45
N ASP A 7 26.28 51.45 1.17
CA ASP A 7 25.47 50.60 2.08
C ASP A 7 24.45 49.70 1.36
N ILE A 8 24.01 50.05 0.14
CA ILE A 8 23.00 49.27 -0.60
C ILE A 8 23.59 47.96 -1.14
N ALA A 9 24.87 47.98 -1.55
CA ALA A 9 25.55 46.80 -2.09
C ALA A 9 25.80 45.72 -1.01
N ALA A 10 26.13 46.14 0.22
CA ALA A 10 26.32 45.22 1.36
C ALA A 10 25.00 44.59 1.83
N ALA A 11 23.89 45.33 1.77
CA ALA A 11 22.56 44.82 2.09
C ALA A 11 22.05 43.80 1.05
N MET A 12 22.27 44.02 -0.25
CA MET A 12 21.86 43.05 -1.28
C MET A 12 22.65 41.74 -1.24
N THR A 13 23.95 41.80 -0.93
CA THR A 13 24.80 40.60 -0.85
C THR A 13 24.47 39.74 0.37
N THR A 14 24.17 40.36 1.51
CA THR A 14 23.70 39.64 2.71
C THR A 14 22.32 39.02 2.49
N PHE A 15 21.39 39.70 1.81
CA PHE A 15 20.07 39.14 1.49
C PHE A 15 20.14 37.96 0.52
N LEU A 16 21.02 38.03 -0.49
CA LEU A 16 21.26 36.92 -1.43
C LEU A 16 21.90 35.70 -0.75
N LEU A 17 22.87 35.90 0.15
CA LEU A 17 23.50 34.81 0.89
C LEU A 17 22.54 34.13 1.87
N ILE A 18 21.67 34.88 2.55
CA ILE A 18 20.64 34.31 3.44
C ILE A 18 19.59 33.54 2.62
N SER A 19 19.22 34.04 1.44
CA SER A 19 18.27 33.36 0.53
C SER A 19 18.85 32.05 -0.02
N LEU A 20 20.15 32.03 -0.36
CA LEU A 20 20.86 30.82 -0.82
C LEU A 20 21.01 29.77 0.29
N PHE A 21 21.20 30.18 1.55
CA PHE A 21 21.23 29.24 2.68
C PHE A 21 19.85 28.67 3.02
N LEU A 22 18.77 29.43 2.85
CA LEU A 22 17.40 28.96 3.10
C LEU A 22 16.85 28.04 2.00
N LEU A 23 17.42 28.08 0.80
CA LEU A 23 17.07 27.17 -0.31
C LEU A 23 17.80 25.82 -0.26
N GLY A 24 18.76 25.63 0.64
CA GLY A 24 19.56 24.40 0.78
C GLY A 24 18.91 23.28 1.62
N ALA A 25 17.77 23.53 2.27
CA ALA A 25 16.99 22.53 2.99
C ALA A 25 15.91 22.01 2.03
N THR A 26 15.94 20.83 1.43
CA THR A 26 16.04 19.50 2.03
C THR A 26 16.12 18.48 0.87
N ALA A 27 17.18 18.53 0.07
CA ALA A 27 17.55 17.34 -0.69
C ALA A 27 18.12 16.34 0.33
N GLN A 28 17.22 15.60 0.98
CA GLN A 28 17.63 14.57 1.93
C GLN A 28 18.32 13.48 1.10
N ASP A 29 19.66 13.48 1.16
CA ASP A 29 20.46 12.56 0.39
C ASP A 29 20.03 11.11 0.66
N CYS A 30 19.92 10.36 -0.41
CA CYS A 30 19.60 8.95 -0.34
C CYS A 30 20.74 8.20 0.31
N SER A 31 20.50 7.66 1.50
CA SER A 31 21.52 7.00 2.30
C SER A 31 20.97 5.71 2.91
N ASP A 32 21.54 4.58 2.49
CA ASP A 32 21.23 3.26 3.05
C ASP A 32 21.41 3.22 4.57
N SER A 33 22.43 3.92 5.09
CA SER A 33 22.65 4.00 6.55
C SER A 33 21.51 4.74 7.26
N THR A 34 21.00 5.82 6.67
CA THR A 34 19.87 6.57 7.23
C THR A 34 18.61 5.73 7.19
N LEU A 35 18.31 5.05 6.09
CA LEU A 35 17.16 4.15 6.00
C LEU A 35 17.24 3.03 7.05
N ARG A 36 18.39 2.36 7.17
CA ARG A 36 18.59 1.29 8.16
C ARG A 36 18.43 1.80 9.60
N GLN A 37 18.95 2.99 9.89
CA GLN A 37 18.77 3.63 11.17
C GLN A 37 17.28 3.89 11.45
N CYS A 38 16.57 4.52 10.53
CA CYS A 38 15.15 4.82 10.72
C CYS A 38 14.29 3.56 10.90
N LYS A 39 14.59 2.48 10.16
CA LYS A 39 13.93 1.18 10.33
C LYS A 39 14.16 0.62 11.74
N ARG A 40 15.41 0.59 12.20
CA ARG A 40 15.78 0.06 13.52
C ARG A 40 15.14 0.88 14.64
N ASP A 41 15.38 2.19 14.64
CA ASP A 41 14.99 3.08 15.73
C ASP A 41 13.45 3.18 15.81
N GLY A 42 12.76 3.15 14.66
CA GLY A 42 11.30 3.07 14.59
C GLY A 42 10.73 1.77 15.16
N LEU A 43 11.30 0.61 14.78
CA LEU A 43 10.84 -0.69 15.27
C LEU A 43 11.14 -0.88 16.76
N GLU A 44 12.31 -0.43 17.22
CA GLU A 44 12.67 -0.46 18.65
C GLU A 44 11.71 0.41 19.46
N SER A 45 11.41 1.62 18.99
CA SER A 45 10.44 2.51 19.63
C SER A 45 9.03 1.90 19.65
N ALA A 46 8.59 1.28 18.56
CA ALA A 46 7.28 0.64 18.47
C ALA A 46 7.13 -0.59 19.41
N ASN A 47 8.25 -1.23 19.77
CA ASN A 47 8.26 -2.32 20.74
C ASN A 47 8.41 -1.83 22.19
N SER A 48 8.75 -0.55 22.39
CA SER A 48 8.86 0.06 23.71
C SER A 48 7.48 0.32 24.31
N ARG A 49 7.31 0.01 25.59
CA ARG A 49 6.07 0.28 26.35
C ARG A 49 5.97 1.72 26.87
N ASN A 50 6.95 2.56 26.56
CA ASN A 50 7.05 3.91 27.12
C ASN A 50 6.19 4.88 26.29
N GLY A 51 5.41 5.76 26.94
CA GLY A 51 4.47 6.66 26.26
C GLY A 51 5.12 7.67 25.30
N ASP A 52 6.39 8.02 25.51
CA ASP A 52 7.16 8.90 24.61
C ASP A 52 7.56 8.21 23.28
N SER A 53 7.25 6.93 23.10
CA SER A 53 7.59 6.16 21.90
C SER A 53 6.89 6.69 20.65
N CYS A 54 5.67 7.21 20.77
CA CYS A 54 4.84 7.59 19.63
C CYS A 54 5.44 8.71 18.78
N LYS A 55 6.04 9.71 19.41
CA LYS A 55 6.81 10.75 18.70
C LYS A 55 7.96 10.15 17.89
N MET A 56 8.74 9.25 18.51
CA MET A 56 9.88 8.60 17.86
C MET A 56 9.44 7.67 16.73
N VAL A 57 8.38 6.88 16.93
CA VAL A 57 7.80 6.02 15.89
C VAL A 57 7.34 6.86 14.72
N ARG A 58 6.71 8.02 14.96
CA ARG A 58 6.21 8.91 13.90
C ARG A 58 7.35 9.53 13.08
N GLU A 59 8.38 10.05 13.75
CA GLU A 59 9.55 10.62 13.07
C GLU A 59 10.30 9.56 12.23
N ASN A 60 10.44 8.34 12.76
CA ASN A 60 11.06 7.24 12.03
C ASN A 60 10.19 6.66 10.92
N PHE A 61 8.87 6.62 11.10
CA PHE A 61 7.92 6.23 10.07
C PHE A 61 8.02 7.15 8.85
N ASP A 62 7.98 8.46 9.08
CA ASP A 62 8.15 9.45 8.02
C ASP A 62 9.49 9.26 7.30
N CYS A 63 10.57 9.08 8.06
CA CYS A 63 11.90 8.82 7.49
C CYS A 63 11.92 7.54 6.62
N VAL A 64 11.41 6.41 7.11
CA VAL A 64 11.40 5.14 6.37
C VAL A 64 10.55 5.28 5.10
N MET A 65 9.37 5.88 5.19
CA MET A 65 8.49 6.11 4.04
C MET A 65 9.20 6.95 2.98
N TRP A 66 9.87 8.03 3.41
CA TRP A 66 10.58 8.93 2.49
C TRP A 66 11.80 8.30 1.85
N GLN A 67 12.70 7.72 2.64
CA GLN A 67 13.90 7.05 2.13
C GLN A 67 13.53 5.88 1.21
N THR A 68 12.46 5.12 1.53
CA THR A 68 11.97 4.04 0.66
C THR A 68 11.52 4.58 -0.70
N SER A 69 10.70 5.63 -0.71
CA SER A 69 10.18 6.21 -1.95
C SER A 69 11.25 6.91 -2.80
N ALA A 70 12.30 7.44 -2.18
CA ALA A 70 13.31 8.24 -2.87
C ALA A 70 14.50 7.41 -3.35
N CYS A 71 14.86 6.35 -2.61
CA CYS A 71 16.18 5.74 -2.71
C CYS A 71 16.18 4.29 -3.17
N LEU A 72 15.06 3.59 -3.00
CA LEU A 72 14.97 2.18 -3.33
C LEU A 72 14.29 1.98 -4.68
N ASP A 73 14.77 0.96 -5.40
CA ASP A 73 14.07 0.38 -6.52
C ASP A 73 12.83 -0.41 -6.06
N LYS A 74 12.12 -1.01 -7.01
CA LYS A 74 10.87 -1.71 -6.71
C LYS A 74 11.07 -2.87 -5.74
N GLN A 75 12.15 -3.64 -5.88
CA GLN A 75 12.45 -4.75 -4.98
C GLN A 75 12.73 -4.25 -3.55
N GLY A 76 13.56 -3.23 -3.39
CA GLY A 76 13.85 -2.65 -2.07
C GLY A 76 12.61 -2.00 -1.43
N GLN A 77 11.71 -1.42 -2.23
CA GLN A 77 10.42 -0.92 -1.77
C GLN A 77 9.54 -2.05 -1.22
N ASP A 78 9.47 -3.18 -1.92
CA ASP A 78 8.69 -4.35 -1.49
C ASP A 78 9.29 -4.98 -0.22
N GLU A 79 10.62 -5.06 -0.10
CA GLU A 79 11.31 -5.49 1.14
C GLU A 79 11.04 -4.55 2.33
N SER A 80 10.78 -3.27 2.06
CA SER A 80 10.49 -2.26 3.09
C SER A 80 9.03 -2.21 3.50
N ARG A 81 8.13 -2.87 2.74
CA ARG A 81 6.67 -2.87 2.96
C ARG A 81 6.28 -3.29 4.37
N ASP A 82 6.87 -4.37 4.87
CA ASP A 82 6.50 -4.93 6.18
C ASP A 82 6.85 -3.98 7.32
N VAL A 83 8.00 -3.33 7.24
CA VAL A 83 8.42 -2.34 8.25
C VAL A 83 7.50 -1.13 8.24
N ILE A 84 7.24 -0.56 7.05
CA ILE A 84 6.33 0.59 6.89
C ILE A 84 4.94 0.26 7.45
N THR A 85 4.40 -0.91 7.08
CA THR A 85 3.05 -1.33 7.49
C THR A 85 2.98 -1.55 9.00
N ARG A 86 4.00 -2.15 9.62
CA ARG A 86 4.06 -2.36 11.07
C ARG A 86 4.12 -1.03 11.83
N LEU A 87 4.98 -0.11 11.41
CA LEU A 87 5.09 1.22 12.03
C LEU A 87 3.78 1.99 11.91
N TRP A 88 3.16 1.98 10.72
CA TRP A 88 1.88 2.63 10.50
C TRP A 88 0.75 2.05 11.38
N ARG A 89 0.63 0.72 11.45
CA ARG A 89 -0.33 0.05 12.34
C ARG A 89 -0.09 0.41 13.80
N HIS A 90 1.16 0.47 14.24
CA HIS A 90 1.48 0.90 15.60
C HIS A 90 0.99 2.32 15.87
N LEU A 91 1.22 3.26 14.94
CA LEU A 91 0.74 4.64 15.06
C LEU A 91 -0.80 4.71 15.13
N GLN A 92 -1.51 3.86 14.38
CA GLN A 92 -2.97 3.80 14.41
C GLN A 92 -3.53 3.12 15.66
N SER A 93 -2.85 2.14 16.24
CA SER A 93 -3.40 1.40 17.39
C SER A 93 -3.01 2.00 18.74
N PHE A 94 -1.84 2.64 18.83
CA PHE A 94 -1.26 3.04 20.12
C PHE A 94 -0.96 4.52 20.25
N CYS A 95 -0.98 5.29 19.15
CA CYS A 95 -0.58 6.69 19.14
C CYS A 95 -1.71 7.66 18.78
N GLU A 96 -2.97 7.20 18.80
CA GLU A 96 -4.14 8.05 18.52
C GLU A 96 -4.37 9.11 19.60
N ASP A 97 -4.01 8.83 20.84
CA ASP A 97 -4.17 9.74 21.99
C ASP A 97 -3.34 11.03 21.84
N GLU A 98 -2.22 10.98 21.12
CA GLU A 98 -1.43 12.17 20.78
C GLU A 98 -2.07 13.03 19.67
N GLY A 99 -3.18 12.56 19.10
CA GLY A 99 -3.94 13.19 18.05
C GLY A 99 -3.69 12.57 16.67
N THR A 100 -4.76 12.47 15.91
CA THR A 100 -4.78 12.01 14.52
C THR A 100 -4.99 13.18 13.58
N TRP A 101 -4.51 13.08 12.34
CA TRP A 101 -4.57 14.19 11.37
C TRP A 101 -6.01 14.67 11.12
N TYR A 102 -6.99 13.75 11.09
CA TYR A 102 -8.39 14.09 10.79
C TYR A 102 -9.07 14.92 11.89
N THR A 103 -8.54 14.90 13.12
CA THR A 103 -9.02 15.75 14.22
C THR A 103 -8.45 17.16 14.18
N LYS A 104 -7.38 17.41 13.42
CA LYS A 104 -6.71 18.71 13.38
C LYS A 104 -7.34 19.62 12.33
N ALA A 105 -7.67 20.85 12.71
CA ALA A 105 -8.23 21.87 11.82
C ALA A 105 -7.34 22.13 10.59
N CYS A 106 -6.01 22.01 10.74
CA CYS A 106 -5.04 22.09 9.64
C CYS A 106 -5.45 21.21 8.45
N PHE A 107 -5.81 19.94 8.69
CA PHE A 107 -6.11 18.97 7.63
C PHE A 107 -7.53 19.07 7.07
N GLN A 108 -8.38 19.89 7.69
CA GLN A 108 -9.76 20.13 7.26
C GLN A 108 -9.89 21.37 6.36
N ARG A 109 -8.78 22.09 6.12
CA ARG A 109 -8.76 23.30 5.29
C ARG A 109 -9.11 23.01 3.84
N GLU A 110 -9.77 23.97 3.20
CA GLU A 110 -10.20 23.86 1.80
C GLU A 110 -9.01 23.71 0.82
N GLU A 111 -7.84 24.26 1.16
CA GLU A 111 -6.60 24.04 0.39
C GLU A 111 -6.23 22.57 0.27
N LEU A 112 -6.33 21.80 1.36
CA LEU A 112 -6.03 20.37 1.32
C LEU A 112 -7.11 19.57 0.61
N ARG A 113 -8.38 19.94 0.75
CA ARG A 113 -9.47 19.35 -0.04
C ARG A 113 -9.25 19.52 -1.55
N ARG A 114 -8.75 20.69 -1.98
CA ARG A 114 -8.36 20.91 -3.37
C ARG A 114 -7.18 20.03 -3.80
N CYS A 115 -6.19 19.81 -2.92
CA CYS A 115 -5.12 18.85 -3.20
C CYS A 115 -5.66 17.42 -3.35
N GLU A 116 -6.62 17.01 -2.51
CA GLU A 116 -7.22 15.66 -2.57
C GLU A 116 -7.95 15.37 -3.88
N ALA A 117 -8.42 16.41 -4.59
CA ALA A 117 -8.98 16.24 -5.94
C ALA A 117 -7.94 15.76 -6.98
N LEU A 118 -6.64 15.85 -6.67
CA LEU A 118 -5.55 15.33 -7.50
C LEU A 118 -5.24 13.85 -7.23
N LEU A 119 -5.87 13.24 -6.22
CA LEU A 119 -5.67 11.83 -5.92
C LEU A 119 -6.10 10.97 -7.12
N PRO A 120 -5.34 9.92 -7.46
CA PRO A 120 -5.77 8.96 -8.46
C PRO A 120 -7.07 8.25 -8.00
N PRO A 121 -7.84 7.66 -8.93
CA PRO A 121 -8.99 6.85 -8.58
C PRO A 121 -8.65 5.81 -7.50
N LYS A 122 -9.60 5.58 -6.58
CA LYS A 122 -9.45 4.62 -5.49
C LYS A 122 -9.00 3.26 -6.06
N GLY A 123 -7.97 2.70 -5.45
CA GLY A 123 -7.34 1.46 -5.89
C GLY A 123 -5.92 1.34 -5.38
N TYR A 124 -5.28 0.21 -5.69
CA TYR A 124 -3.90 -0.10 -5.32
C TYR A 124 -2.93 0.00 -6.50
N SER A 125 -3.38 0.52 -7.65
CA SER A 125 -2.51 0.65 -8.81
C SER A 125 -1.34 1.58 -8.49
N THR A 126 -0.14 1.07 -8.74
CA THR A 126 1.14 1.79 -8.67
C THR A 126 1.71 2.02 -10.07
N ASP A 127 0.83 2.03 -11.09
CA ASP A 127 1.23 2.41 -12.45
C ASP A 127 1.72 3.87 -12.52
N ASP A 128 2.44 4.19 -13.59
CA ASP A 128 3.03 5.52 -13.81
C ASP A 128 2.00 6.65 -13.73
N THR A 129 0.77 6.42 -14.21
CA THR A 129 -0.27 7.45 -14.21
C THR A 129 -0.73 7.72 -12.78
N ALA A 130 -1.02 6.67 -12.02
CA ALA A 130 -1.39 6.75 -10.62
C ALA A 130 -0.28 7.38 -9.78
N CYS A 131 0.98 7.05 -10.06
CA CYS A 131 2.12 7.65 -9.37
C CYS A 131 2.36 9.11 -9.71
N ARG A 132 2.11 9.55 -10.96
CA ARG A 132 2.16 10.98 -11.32
C ARG A 132 1.07 11.79 -10.62
N SER A 133 -0.17 11.29 -10.61
CA SER A 133 -1.28 11.93 -9.89
C SER A 133 -1.01 11.99 -8.39
N PHE A 134 -0.55 10.88 -7.79
CA PHE A 134 -0.19 10.85 -6.38
C PHE A 134 0.98 11.80 -6.05
N SER A 135 1.98 11.91 -6.92
CA SER A 135 3.09 12.87 -6.73
C SER A 135 2.58 14.31 -6.72
N SER A 136 1.67 14.64 -7.64
CA SER A 136 1.03 15.97 -7.70
C SER A 136 0.23 16.27 -6.43
N PHE A 137 -0.55 15.29 -5.94
CA PHE A 137 -1.24 15.39 -4.65
C PHE A 137 -0.26 15.62 -3.49
N ARG A 138 0.80 14.80 -3.40
CA ARG A 138 1.79 14.87 -2.32
C ARG A 138 2.49 16.22 -2.28
N GLU A 139 2.90 16.76 -3.42
CA GLU A 139 3.53 18.08 -3.52
C GLU A 139 2.58 19.20 -3.08
N CYS A 140 1.35 19.18 -3.58
CA CYS A 140 0.31 20.13 -3.19
C CYS A 140 0.05 20.10 -1.68
N ALA A 141 -0.19 18.91 -1.13
CA ALA A 141 -0.49 18.73 0.29
C ALA A 141 0.68 19.12 1.19
N THR A 142 1.90 18.73 0.83
CA THR A 142 3.11 19.09 1.57
C THR A 142 3.29 20.60 1.63
N SER A 143 3.13 21.29 0.49
CA SER A 143 3.21 22.75 0.41
C SER A 143 2.14 23.44 1.26
N ALA A 144 0.88 22.98 1.18
CA ALA A 144 -0.23 23.53 1.96
C ALA A 144 -0.05 23.34 3.47
N ILE A 145 0.44 22.17 3.89
CA ILE A 145 0.68 21.85 5.31
C ILE A 145 1.88 22.63 5.85
N GLN A 146 3.00 22.68 5.12
CA GLN A 146 4.20 23.39 5.57
C GLN A 146 4.01 24.90 5.66
N SER A 147 3.22 25.49 4.76
CA SER A 147 2.96 26.93 4.74
C SER A 147 1.89 27.39 5.73
N GLY A 148 0.90 26.54 6.03
CA GLY A 148 -0.29 26.95 6.76
C GLY A 148 -0.60 26.21 8.06
N CYS A 149 0.26 25.27 8.49
CA CYS A 149 0.00 24.49 9.70
C CYS A 149 1.10 24.63 10.76
N SER A 150 0.74 24.26 12.00
CA SER A 150 1.69 24.27 13.11
C SER A 150 2.76 23.19 12.93
N ARG A 151 3.95 23.39 13.52
CA ARG A 151 5.03 22.37 13.49
C ARG A 151 4.58 21.02 14.05
N SER A 152 3.66 21.00 15.01
CA SER A 152 3.07 19.77 15.54
C SER A 152 2.19 19.07 14.52
N ASP A 153 1.40 19.81 13.73
CA ASP A 153 0.54 19.22 12.71
C ASP A 153 1.34 18.72 11.50
N VAL A 154 2.44 19.40 11.15
CA VAL A 154 3.36 18.97 10.08
C VAL A 154 3.89 17.56 10.32
N ARG A 155 4.06 17.13 11.58
CA ARG A 155 4.48 15.76 11.93
C ARG A 155 3.45 14.69 11.57
N LEU A 156 2.20 15.06 11.32
CA LEU A 156 1.15 14.14 10.90
C LEU A 156 1.09 13.98 9.37
N LEU A 157 2.02 14.61 8.63
CA LEU A 157 2.06 14.56 7.18
C LEU A 157 2.24 13.13 6.66
N GLY A 158 3.16 12.33 7.22
CA GLY A 158 3.37 10.98 6.70
C GLY A 158 2.16 10.08 6.90
N THR A 159 1.50 10.12 8.06
CA THR A 159 0.28 9.33 8.30
C THR A 159 -0.88 9.79 7.41
N TYR A 160 -1.03 11.10 7.18
CA TYR A 160 -1.99 11.64 6.22
C TYR A 160 -1.75 11.12 4.80
N LEU A 161 -0.51 11.16 4.33
CA LEU A 161 -0.14 10.69 2.99
C LEU A 161 -0.31 9.18 2.85
N MET A 162 0.04 8.43 3.89
CA MET A 162 -0.17 6.98 3.96
C MET A 162 -1.65 6.62 3.85
N GLU A 163 -2.53 7.32 4.55
CA GLU A 163 -3.96 7.04 4.54
C GLU A 163 -4.62 7.43 3.21
N LYS A 164 -4.25 8.59 2.64
CA LYS A 164 -4.80 9.06 1.35
C LYS A 164 -4.21 8.33 0.15
N GLY A 165 -2.92 8.00 0.19
CA GLY A 165 -2.17 7.36 -0.88
C GLY A 165 -2.18 5.83 -0.86
N GLY A 166 -2.35 5.25 0.32
CA GLY A 166 -2.11 3.83 0.56
C GLY A 166 -0.69 3.46 0.15
N GLN A 167 -0.56 2.34 -0.58
CA GLN A 167 0.73 1.83 -1.08
C GLN A 167 1.52 2.82 -1.95
N ARG A 168 0.86 3.82 -2.54
CA ARG A 168 1.52 4.83 -3.36
C ARG A 168 2.44 5.74 -2.55
N ALA A 169 2.19 5.90 -1.25
CA ALA A 169 2.98 6.77 -0.38
C ALA A 169 4.46 6.39 -0.34
N TRP A 170 4.79 5.10 -0.45
CA TRP A 170 6.17 4.61 -0.50
C TRP A 170 6.58 3.93 -1.81
N ASN A 171 5.64 3.50 -2.65
CA ASN A 171 5.96 2.89 -3.95
C ASN A 171 6.15 3.93 -5.07
N CYS A 172 5.54 5.11 -4.96
CA CYS A 172 5.66 6.12 -6.00
C CYS A 172 6.88 7.02 -5.72
N PRO A 173 7.82 7.11 -6.67
CA PRO A 173 9.05 7.88 -6.46
C PRO A 173 8.74 9.34 -6.17
N LYS A 174 9.57 9.99 -5.34
CA LYS A 174 9.39 11.41 -4.99
C LYS A 174 9.43 12.30 -6.24
N ASP A 175 10.40 12.02 -7.10
CA ASP A 175 10.65 12.76 -8.32
C ASP A 175 10.31 11.92 -9.55
N ALA A 176 9.30 12.33 -10.31
CA ALA A 176 9.01 11.74 -11.62
C ALA A 176 10.21 11.83 -12.58
N ARG A 177 11.15 12.75 -12.34
CA ARG A 177 12.41 12.89 -13.10
C ARG A 177 13.40 11.76 -12.83
N TYR A 178 13.39 11.16 -11.64
CA TYR A 178 14.25 10.00 -11.33
C TYR A 178 13.72 8.72 -11.99
N ALA A 179 12.39 8.58 -12.13
CA ALA A 179 11.78 7.48 -12.88
C ALA A 179 12.26 7.46 -14.35
N ALA A 180 12.41 8.62 -14.99
CA ALA A 180 12.90 8.72 -16.37
C ALA A 180 14.40 8.34 -16.53
N ARG A 181 15.19 8.32 -15.45
CA ARG A 181 16.62 7.94 -15.49
C ARG A 181 16.86 6.46 -15.20
N GLN A 182 15.99 5.79 -14.45
CA GLN A 182 16.15 4.36 -14.16
C GLN A 182 15.71 3.43 -15.30
N VAL A 183 14.99 3.93 -16.31
CA VAL A 183 14.61 3.15 -17.51
C VAL A 183 15.76 3.07 -18.55
N SER A 184 16.98 3.49 -18.20
CA SER A 184 18.16 3.37 -19.07
C SER A 184 19.11 2.23 -18.68
N SER A 185 18.66 1.24 -17.90
CA SER A 185 19.32 -0.06 -17.81
C SER A 185 18.65 -1.02 -18.79
N GLN A 186 19.31 -1.21 -19.93
CA GLN A 186 19.07 -2.23 -20.96
C GLN A 186 18.15 -3.37 -20.51
N ASP A 187 16.89 -3.30 -20.94
CA ASP A 187 16.05 -4.46 -21.11
C ASP A 187 16.79 -5.43 -22.04
N THR A 188 17.31 -6.48 -21.44
CA THR A 188 17.68 -7.68 -22.16
C THR A 188 16.38 -8.29 -22.65
N TYR A 189 16.06 -7.99 -23.91
CA TYR A 189 14.96 -8.54 -24.69
C TYR A 189 15.07 -10.07 -24.76
N TYR A 190 14.61 -10.77 -23.71
CA TYR A 190 14.25 -12.18 -23.79
C TYR A 190 12.74 -12.28 -23.97
N SER A 191 12.37 -12.82 -25.13
CA SER A 191 11.02 -13.15 -25.56
C SER A 191 10.24 -13.90 -24.46
N SER A 192 9.39 -13.19 -23.71
CA SER A 192 8.40 -13.75 -22.76
C SER A 192 7.11 -12.92 -22.79
N GLY A 193 6.67 -12.53 -23.99
CA GLY A 193 5.50 -11.66 -24.21
C GLY A 193 4.16 -12.31 -23.88
N ASP A 194 4.00 -13.62 -24.12
CA ASP A 194 2.67 -14.27 -24.03
C ASP A 194 2.21 -14.51 -22.59
N CYS A 195 3.11 -14.94 -21.71
CA CYS A 195 2.73 -15.30 -20.34
C CYS A 195 2.29 -14.10 -19.50
N ASN A 196 2.81 -12.90 -19.76
CA ASN A 196 2.50 -11.76 -18.92
C ASN A 196 1.08 -11.23 -19.11
N GLU A 197 0.55 -11.27 -20.34
CA GLU A 197 -0.82 -10.82 -20.61
C GLU A 197 -1.84 -11.85 -20.11
N GLU A 198 -1.64 -13.13 -20.44
CA GLU A 198 -2.51 -14.22 -19.99
C GLU A 198 -2.56 -14.36 -18.46
N SER A 199 -1.41 -14.23 -17.76
CA SER A 199 -1.38 -14.25 -16.30
C SER A 199 -2.16 -13.09 -15.69
N ARG A 200 -2.12 -11.89 -16.29
CA ARG A 200 -2.85 -10.72 -15.76
C ARG A 200 -4.36 -10.88 -15.88
N ASP A 201 -4.83 -11.35 -17.02
CA ASP A 201 -6.26 -11.62 -17.23
C ASP A 201 -6.75 -12.78 -16.36
N SER A 202 -5.94 -13.82 -16.19
CA SER A 202 -6.22 -14.93 -15.30
C SER A 202 -6.33 -14.48 -13.83
N ILE A 203 -5.37 -13.68 -13.33
CA ILE A 203 -5.42 -13.13 -11.95
C ILE A 203 -6.66 -12.24 -11.76
N LYS A 204 -7.01 -11.43 -12.76
CA LYS A 204 -8.23 -10.60 -12.73
C LYS A 204 -9.48 -11.47 -12.64
N SER A 205 -9.52 -12.57 -13.39
CA SER A 205 -10.59 -13.57 -13.31
C SER A 205 -10.65 -14.21 -11.92
N CYS A 206 -9.51 -14.63 -11.35
CA CYS A 206 -9.43 -15.19 -9.99
C CYS A 206 -10.05 -14.23 -8.96
N ARG A 207 -9.68 -12.94 -9.02
CA ARG A 207 -10.21 -11.91 -8.11
C ARG A 207 -11.72 -11.73 -8.28
N SER A 208 -12.21 -11.71 -9.52
CA SER A 208 -13.65 -11.59 -9.79
C SER A 208 -14.45 -12.76 -9.23
N THR A 209 -13.96 -13.99 -9.40
CA THR A 209 -14.59 -15.20 -8.85
C THR A 209 -14.62 -15.14 -7.33
N PHE A 210 -13.48 -14.83 -6.69
CA PHE A 210 -13.41 -14.66 -5.24
C PHE A 210 -14.43 -13.62 -4.71
N ASP A 211 -14.51 -12.45 -5.34
CA ASP A 211 -15.47 -11.42 -4.94
C ASP A 211 -16.93 -11.81 -5.19
N SER A 212 -17.20 -12.68 -6.17
CA SER A 212 -18.52 -13.27 -6.38
C SER A 212 -18.87 -14.25 -5.26
N ASP A 213 -17.98 -15.20 -4.98
CA ASP A 213 -18.20 -16.26 -3.97
C ASP A 213 -18.31 -15.68 -2.57
N ARG A 214 -17.49 -14.67 -2.25
CA ARG A 214 -17.57 -13.93 -0.98
C ARG A 214 -18.90 -13.19 -0.82
N ARG A 215 -19.43 -12.60 -1.90
CA ARG A 215 -20.76 -11.96 -1.87
C ARG A 215 -21.86 -13.00 -1.64
N GLU A 216 -21.77 -14.16 -2.30
CA GLU A 216 -22.70 -15.25 -2.06
C GLU A 216 -22.62 -15.76 -0.61
N ALA A 217 -21.40 -15.90 -0.07
CA ALA A 217 -21.17 -16.28 1.31
C ALA A 217 -21.84 -15.28 2.26
N THR A 218 -21.63 -13.97 2.06
CA THR A 218 -22.19 -12.90 2.90
C THR A 218 -23.73 -12.93 2.93
N ASN A 219 -24.36 -13.38 1.86
CA ASN A 219 -25.83 -13.49 1.78
C ASN A 219 -26.41 -14.70 2.55
N ARG A 220 -25.58 -15.57 3.14
CA ARG A 220 -26.05 -16.67 3.98
C ARG A 220 -26.37 -16.17 5.39
N ASN A 221 -27.47 -16.66 5.96
CA ASN A 221 -27.91 -16.26 7.30
C ASN A 221 -27.06 -16.90 8.42
N ASP A 222 -26.61 -18.13 8.20
CA ASP A 222 -25.82 -18.92 9.13
C ASP A 222 -24.35 -18.48 9.15
N GLN A 223 -23.84 -18.12 10.33
CA GLN A 223 -22.49 -17.58 10.51
C GLN A 223 -21.40 -18.60 10.17
N ASP A 224 -21.57 -19.87 10.55
CA ASP A 224 -20.58 -20.91 10.32
C ASP A 224 -20.49 -21.21 8.82
N MET A 225 -21.64 -21.24 8.14
CA MET A 225 -21.70 -21.37 6.68
C MET A 225 -21.10 -20.16 5.97
N ARG A 226 -21.28 -18.94 6.49
CA ARG A 226 -20.62 -17.73 5.94
C ARG A 226 -19.11 -17.84 6.05
N HIS A 227 -18.62 -18.26 7.22
CA HIS A 227 -17.20 -18.42 7.47
C HIS A 227 -16.60 -19.49 6.55
N HIS A 228 -17.17 -20.69 6.56
CA HIS A 228 -16.74 -21.80 5.71
C HIS A 228 -16.69 -21.42 4.23
N LYS A 229 -17.77 -20.82 3.69
CA LYS A 229 -17.79 -20.38 2.27
C LYS A 229 -16.76 -19.31 1.96
N THR A 230 -16.54 -18.36 2.87
CA THR A 230 -15.53 -17.30 2.67
C THR A 230 -14.12 -17.86 2.67
N CYS A 231 -13.83 -18.80 3.58
CA CYS A 231 -12.54 -19.48 3.62
C CYS A 231 -12.32 -20.36 2.40
N CYS A 232 -13.34 -21.08 1.94
CA CYS A 232 -13.22 -21.87 0.72
C CYS A 232 -13.03 -21.03 -0.54
N ALA A 233 -13.68 -19.87 -0.63
CA ALA A 233 -13.40 -18.91 -1.71
C ALA A 233 -11.92 -18.47 -1.69
N LEU A 234 -11.33 -18.26 -0.50
CA LEU A 234 -9.91 -17.90 -0.37
C LEU A 234 -8.97 -19.03 -0.82
N VAL A 235 -9.27 -20.28 -0.45
CA VAL A 235 -8.50 -21.46 -0.89
C VAL A 235 -8.56 -21.60 -2.42
N THR A 236 -9.75 -21.49 -3.01
CA THR A 236 -9.90 -21.53 -4.48
C THR A 236 -9.18 -20.36 -5.17
N TYR A 237 -9.18 -19.17 -4.55
CA TYR A 237 -8.42 -18.03 -5.05
C TYR A 237 -6.91 -18.29 -5.05
N GLU A 238 -6.36 -18.85 -3.96
CA GLU A 238 -4.95 -19.22 -3.86
C GLU A 238 -4.53 -20.19 -4.98
N GLU A 239 -5.28 -21.27 -5.19
CA GLU A 239 -5.02 -22.21 -6.29
C GLU A 239 -5.12 -21.57 -7.67
N CYS A 240 -6.10 -20.68 -7.85
CA CYS A 240 -6.29 -19.95 -9.10
C CYS A 240 -5.10 -19.05 -9.42
N VAL A 241 -4.60 -18.31 -8.43
CA VAL A 241 -3.45 -17.41 -8.58
C VAL A 241 -2.16 -18.19 -8.84
N GLU A 242 -1.93 -19.29 -8.11
CA GLU A 242 -0.77 -20.16 -8.35
C GLU A 242 -0.78 -20.74 -9.77
N ARG A 243 -1.96 -21.14 -10.27
CA ARG A 243 -2.12 -21.63 -11.65
C ARG A 243 -1.88 -20.52 -12.68
N ALA A 244 -2.42 -19.33 -12.44
CA ALA A 244 -2.27 -18.17 -13.32
C ALA A 244 -0.81 -17.71 -13.44
N LEU A 245 -0.02 -17.85 -12.38
CA LEU A 245 1.39 -17.44 -12.34
C LEU A 245 2.37 -18.56 -12.68
N LYS A 246 1.91 -19.81 -12.86
CA LYS A 246 2.77 -20.98 -13.06
C LYS A 246 3.83 -20.81 -14.16
N CYS A 247 3.52 -20.06 -15.21
CA CYS A 247 4.43 -19.88 -16.33
C CYS A 247 5.49 -18.77 -16.13
N ARG A 248 5.48 -18.05 -15.00
CA ARG A 248 6.48 -17.02 -14.64
C ARG A 248 7.74 -17.57 -13.94
N GLY A 249 7.85 -18.89 -13.76
CA GLY A 249 9.03 -19.53 -13.18
C GLY A 249 9.18 -19.29 -11.67
N ASP A 250 10.42 -19.26 -11.17
CA ASP A 250 10.73 -19.31 -9.74
C ASP A 250 10.18 -18.14 -8.91
N GLY A 251 9.94 -16.98 -9.53
CA GLY A 251 9.32 -15.81 -8.89
C GLY A 251 7.80 -15.91 -8.71
N ALA A 252 7.14 -16.84 -9.40
CA ALA A 252 5.68 -16.98 -9.37
C ALA A 252 5.13 -17.26 -7.97
N ARG A 253 5.89 -18.02 -7.17
CA ARG A 253 5.43 -18.48 -5.85
C ARG A 253 5.43 -17.36 -4.81
N SER A 254 6.42 -16.48 -4.82
CA SER A 254 6.46 -15.31 -3.92
C SER A 254 5.40 -14.29 -4.32
N GLU A 255 5.21 -14.06 -5.62
CA GLU A 255 4.15 -13.20 -6.15
C GLU A 255 2.75 -13.73 -5.79
N ALA A 256 2.49 -15.03 -5.98
CA ALA A 256 1.24 -15.66 -5.60
C ALA A 256 0.93 -15.46 -4.11
N ARG A 257 1.91 -15.72 -3.23
CA ARG A 257 1.78 -15.50 -1.78
C ARG A 257 1.47 -14.04 -1.44
N ALA A 258 2.10 -13.10 -2.13
CA ALA A 258 1.86 -11.67 -1.91
C ALA A 258 0.42 -11.28 -2.27
N LEU A 259 -0.10 -11.78 -3.40
CA LEU A 259 -1.48 -11.54 -3.85
C LEU A 259 -2.52 -12.21 -2.93
N VAL A 260 -2.25 -13.42 -2.46
CA VAL A 260 -3.12 -14.14 -1.50
C VAL A 260 -3.10 -13.44 -0.15
N SER A 261 -1.93 -13.02 0.33
CA SER A 261 -1.80 -12.24 1.57
C SER A 261 -2.55 -10.91 1.50
N GLU A 262 -2.46 -10.19 0.36
CA GLU A 262 -3.27 -8.98 0.13
C GLU A 262 -4.76 -9.28 0.21
N MET A 263 -5.21 -10.39 -0.39
CA MET A 263 -6.63 -10.76 -0.36
C MET A 263 -7.11 -11.12 1.04
N ARG A 264 -6.31 -11.88 1.81
CA ARG A 264 -6.59 -12.23 3.20
C ARG A 264 -6.75 -10.98 4.07
N GLN A 265 -5.91 -9.96 3.89
CA GLN A 265 -6.00 -8.69 4.63
C GLN A 265 -7.29 -7.89 4.39
N ARG A 266 -8.06 -8.20 3.33
CA ARG A 266 -9.35 -7.56 3.06
C ARG A 266 -10.52 -8.25 3.75
N LEU A 267 -10.30 -9.43 4.31
CA LEU A 267 -11.33 -10.13 5.07
C LEU A 267 -11.53 -9.45 6.44
N PRO A 268 -12.75 -9.48 7.01
CA PRO A 268 -12.98 -9.01 8.36
C PRO A 268 -12.05 -9.73 9.36
N TYR A 269 -11.60 -9.03 10.40
CA TYR A 269 -10.68 -9.54 11.43
C TYR A 269 -11.13 -10.86 12.08
N GLU A 270 -12.44 -11.12 12.11
CA GLU A 270 -13.02 -12.38 12.62
C GLU A 270 -12.76 -13.60 11.73
N MET A 271 -12.13 -13.44 10.55
CA MET A 271 -11.89 -14.49 9.57
C MET A 271 -10.41 -14.90 9.41
N ASP A 272 -9.56 -14.54 10.37
CA ASP A 272 -8.12 -14.89 10.33
C ASP A 272 -7.84 -16.41 10.43
N SER A 273 -8.84 -17.25 10.74
CA SER A 273 -8.70 -18.69 10.98
C SER A 273 -8.94 -19.61 9.78
N CYS A 274 -8.88 -19.12 8.53
CA CYS A 274 -9.04 -20.00 7.36
C CYS A 274 -7.90 -21.03 7.16
N GLY A 275 -6.99 -21.19 8.13
CA GLY A 275 -5.88 -22.15 8.08
C GLY A 275 -6.30 -23.61 8.19
N ASP A 276 -7.47 -23.88 8.76
CA ASP A 276 -7.97 -25.25 8.96
C ASP A 276 -8.76 -25.77 7.74
N HIS A 277 -9.09 -24.90 6.78
CA HIS A 277 -9.80 -25.29 5.57
C HIS A 277 -8.84 -25.77 4.49
N THR A 278 -9.04 -27.01 4.05
CA THR A 278 -8.22 -27.61 3.01
C THR A 278 -8.88 -27.52 1.64
N ALA A 279 -8.07 -27.59 0.58
CA ALA A 279 -8.57 -27.71 -0.79
C ALA A 279 -9.58 -28.87 -0.94
N ALA A 280 -9.37 -29.99 -0.25
CA ALA A 280 -10.25 -31.15 -0.31
C ALA A 280 -11.64 -30.86 0.25
N GLU A 281 -11.74 -30.13 1.37
CA GLU A 281 -13.03 -29.71 1.95
C GLU A 281 -13.76 -28.72 1.04
N CYS A 282 -13.02 -27.81 0.44
CA CYS A 282 -13.57 -26.74 -0.38
C CYS A 282 -13.88 -27.15 -1.82
N SER A 283 -13.27 -28.24 -2.29
CA SER A 283 -13.51 -28.83 -3.61
C SER A 283 -14.62 -29.87 -3.62
N ALA A 284 -15.28 -30.13 -2.48
CA ALA A 284 -16.43 -31.01 -2.40
C ALA A 284 -17.59 -30.37 -3.19
N ALA A 285 -17.64 -30.66 -4.48
CA ALA A 285 -18.86 -30.52 -5.26
C ALA A 285 -19.97 -31.22 -4.44
N PRO A 286 -21.12 -30.56 -4.18
CA PRO A 286 -22.22 -31.23 -3.51
C PRO A 286 -22.54 -32.47 -4.36
N ASP A 287 -22.26 -33.65 -3.82
CA ASP A 287 -22.45 -34.91 -4.50
C ASP A 287 -23.87 -34.92 -5.09
N ILE A 288 -23.96 -34.82 -6.41
CA ILE A 288 -25.19 -34.97 -7.21
C ILE A 288 -25.59 -36.46 -7.21
N LEU A 289 -25.41 -37.15 -6.08
CA LEU A 289 -25.77 -38.54 -5.87
C LEU A 289 -27.16 -38.70 -5.24
N ALA A 290 -27.82 -37.60 -4.87
CA ALA A 290 -29.23 -37.65 -4.43
C ALA A 290 -30.23 -37.79 -5.60
N GLY A 291 -29.82 -37.57 -6.86
CA GLY A 291 -30.71 -37.60 -8.02
C GLY A 291 -30.82 -38.93 -8.76
N THR A 292 -29.81 -39.80 -8.66
CA THR A 292 -29.77 -41.05 -9.46
C THR A 292 -30.48 -42.23 -8.77
N ALA A 293 -30.68 -42.18 -7.45
CA ALA A 293 -31.45 -43.19 -6.73
C ALA A 293 -32.96 -43.15 -7.04
N SER A 294 -33.51 -41.98 -7.41
CA SER A 294 -34.95 -41.82 -7.67
C SER A 294 -35.36 -42.38 -9.05
N LEU A 295 -34.49 -42.32 -10.05
CA LEU A 295 -34.76 -42.91 -11.38
C LEU A 295 -34.75 -44.44 -11.35
N LEU A 296 -33.93 -45.07 -10.50
CA LEU A 296 -33.92 -46.53 -10.36
C LEU A 296 -35.20 -47.09 -9.70
N VAL A 297 -35.82 -46.34 -8.78
CA VAL A 297 -37.10 -46.74 -8.15
C VAL A 297 -38.28 -46.62 -9.13
N VAL A 298 -38.28 -45.61 -10.00
CA VAL A 298 -39.32 -45.46 -11.05
C VAL A 298 -39.21 -46.57 -12.10
N VAL A 299 -37.99 -46.98 -12.47
CA VAL A 299 -37.80 -48.09 -13.42
C VAL A 299 -38.18 -49.43 -12.79
N LEU A 300 -37.89 -49.67 -11.50
CA LEU A 300 -38.27 -50.91 -10.82
C LEU A 300 -39.79 -51.03 -10.58
N THR A 301 -40.50 -49.91 -10.39
CA THR A 301 -41.96 -49.90 -10.23
C THR A 301 -42.72 -50.03 -11.56
N LEU A 302 -42.07 -49.73 -12.69
CA LEU A 302 -42.64 -49.96 -14.03
C LEU A 302 -42.38 -51.39 -14.56
N LEU A 303 -41.52 -52.17 -13.90
CA LEU A 303 -41.17 -53.55 -14.28
C LEU A 303 -41.83 -54.64 -13.41
N LEU A 304 -42.60 -54.25 -12.38
CA LEU A 304 -43.45 -55.12 -11.55
C LEU A 304 -44.92 -54.91 -11.93
#